data_AF-F1M1V3-F1
#
_entry.id   AF-F1M1V3-F1
#
_cell.length_a   1.000
_cell.length_b   1.000
_cell.length_c   1.000
_cell.angle_alpha   90.00
_cell.angle_beta   90.00
_cell.angle_gamma   90.00
#
_symmetry.space_group_name_H-M   'P 1'
#
loop_
_entity.id
_entity.type
_entity.pdbx_description
1 polymer ?
#
loop_
_entity_poly.entity_id
_entity_poly.type
_entity_poly.pdbx_seq_one_letter_code
_entity_poly.pdbx_strand_id
1 'polypeptide(L)'
;MFHQLLKLVQKERGDQGETRPRQKKAGLLSWFGRKALSENFISNHEKRIKKLEELKSEIQKCKIERDELSQILDLYVNDGLNYRLNVELPVLKSQHEMRMMDMHKMTNSISDTVEKYKELIQVNNSYHIRCFHLLSEFCQLKNNVRLLMNENRKLLVEQSDLQASL
;
A
#
# COMPACT_ATOMS: atom_id res chain seq x y z
N MET A 1 33.86 -13.86 -12.15
CA MET A 1 33.68 -12.90 -11.03
C MET A 1 32.26 -12.92 -10.44
N PHE A 2 31.30 -13.60 -11.07
CA PHE A 2 29.88 -13.55 -10.70
C PHE A 2 29.50 -14.58 -9.62
N HIS A 3 30.37 -15.54 -9.31
CA HIS A 3 30.21 -16.48 -8.20
C HIS A 3 29.89 -15.81 -6.84
N GLN A 4 30.50 -14.67 -6.53
CA GLN A 4 30.20 -13.95 -5.28
C GLN A 4 28.80 -13.32 -5.29
N LEU A 5 28.36 -12.80 -6.44
CA LEU A 5 27.01 -12.26 -6.63
C LEU A 5 25.96 -13.37 -6.57
N LEU A 6 26.22 -14.50 -7.23
CA LEU A 6 25.36 -15.68 -7.17
C LEU A 6 25.20 -16.19 -5.73
N LYS A 7 26.31 -16.26 -4.97
CA LYS A 7 26.27 -16.60 -3.54
C LYS A 7 25.44 -15.60 -2.72
N LEU A 8 25.48 -14.30 -3.02
CA LEU A 8 24.67 -13.31 -2.32
C LEU A 8 23.18 -13.51 -2.62
N VAL A 9 22.82 -13.71 -3.88
CA VAL A 9 21.44 -13.97 -4.32
C VAL A 9 20.89 -15.28 -3.71
N GLN A 10 21.72 -16.32 -3.60
CA GLN A 10 21.36 -17.59 -2.97
C GLN A 10 21.30 -17.49 -1.44
N LYS A 11 22.20 -16.73 -0.80
CA LYS A 11 22.25 -16.54 0.66
C LYS A 11 21.04 -15.75 1.18
N GLU A 12 20.53 -14.80 0.41
CA GLU A 12 19.29 -14.09 0.71
C GLU A 12 18.07 -15.04 0.76
N ARG A 13 18.17 -16.21 0.11
CA ARG A 13 17.15 -17.28 0.10
C ARG A 13 17.50 -18.49 0.98
N GLY A 14 18.58 -18.44 1.77
CA GLY A 14 18.83 -19.40 2.84
C GLY A 14 19.43 -20.76 2.44
N ASP A 15 20.18 -20.87 1.34
CA ASP A 15 20.80 -22.15 0.92
C ASP A 15 22.34 -22.11 1.01
N GLN A 16 22.92 -22.99 1.83
CA GLN A 16 24.37 -23.15 2.02
C GLN A 16 24.82 -24.56 1.63
N GLY A 17 25.41 -24.69 0.44
CA GLY A 17 26.15 -25.88 0.03
C GLY A 17 27.55 -25.51 -0.49
N GLU A 18 28.57 -25.62 0.36
CA GLU A 18 29.98 -25.53 -0.05
C GLU A 18 30.54 -26.91 -0.42
N THR A 19 31.21 -27.02 -1.58
CA THR A 19 32.24 -28.04 -1.79
C THR A 19 33.49 -27.45 -2.45
N ARG A 20 34.63 -27.62 -1.75
CA ARG A 20 36.01 -27.32 -2.18
C ARG A 20 36.52 -28.36 -3.19
N PRO A 21 37.36 -27.97 -4.17
CA PRO A 21 38.27 -28.89 -4.82
C PRO A 21 39.71 -28.78 -4.27
N ARG A 22 40.37 -29.94 -4.16
CA ARG A 22 41.72 -30.16 -3.61
C ARG A 22 42.74 -30.29 -4.76
N GLN A 23 43.83 -29.53 -4.71
CA GLN A 23 44.97 -29.63 -5.64
C GLN A 23 45.89 -30.82 -5.34
N LYS A 24 46.53 -31.39 -6.38
CA LYS A 24 47.82 -32.12 -6.30
C LYS A 24 48.69 -31.83 -7.53
N LYS A 25 50.03 -31.78 -7.32
CA LYS A 25 51.10 -31.33 -8.22
C LYS A 25 51.86 -32.47 -8.93
N ALA A 26 52.34 -32.11 -10.14
CA ALA A 26 53.66 -32.30 -10.79
C ALA A 26 54.30 -33.68 -11.08
N GLY A 27 54.99 -33.75 -12.23
CA GLY A 27 56.01 -34.73 -12.63
C GLY A 27 56.84 -34.25 -13.85
N LEU A 28 58.16 -34.46 -13.79
CA LEU A 28 59.25 -33.96 -14.67
C LEU A 28 59.46 -34.78 -15.98
N LEU A 29 60.13 -34.20 -16.99
CA LEU A 29 61.47 -34.60 -17.50
C LEU A 29 61.83 -33.95 -18.86
N SER A 30 63.15 -33.81 -19.11
CA SER A 30 63.81 -33.01 -20.17
C SER A 30 64.50 -33.88 -21.23
N TRP A 31 64.69 -33.39 -22.49
CA TRP A 31 65.83 -33.76 -23.36
C TRP A 31 66.11 -32.74 -24.49
N PHE A 32 67.39 -32.50 -24.80
CA PHE A 32 68.02 -31.47 -25.67
C PHE A 32 67.94 -31.64 -27.22
N GLY A 33 67.98 -30.50 -27.97
CA GLY A 33 69.02 -30.19 -29.00
C GLY A 33 68.69 -30.14 -30.52
N ARG A 34 68.64 -28.92 -31.13
CA ARG A 34 69.23 -28.54 -32.46
C ARG A 34 68.93 -27.05 -32.79
N LYS A 35 69.99 -26.27 -33.06
CA LYS A 35 70.09 -24.80 -32.91
C LYS A 35 70.26 -24.08 -34.27
N ALA A 36 69.62 -22.92 -34.41
CA ALA A 36 69.76 -21.85 -35.42
C ALA A 36 68.62 -21.62 -36.46
N LEU A 37 68.26 -22.53 -37.37
CA LEU A 37 67.18 -22.27 -38.37
C LEU A 37 65.83 -22.89 -37.99
N SER A 38 65.86 -24.10 -37.43
CA SER A 38 64.72 -24.73 -36.74
C SER A 38 64.30 -23.93 -35.52
N GLU A 39 65.21 -23.21 -34.90
CA GLU A 39 64.98 -22.48 -33.64
C GLU A 39 63.99 -21.32 -33.83
N ASN A 40 64.03 -20.64 -34.99
CA ASN A 40 63.04 -19.60 -35.33
C ASN A 40 61.66 -20.18 -35.64
N PHE A 41 61.59 -21.32 -36.35
CA PHE A 41 60.33 -22.00 -36.66
C PHE A 41 59.69 -22.65 -35.42
N ILE A 42 60.50 -23.32 -34.61
CA ILE A 42 60.12 -23.91 -33.31
C ILE A 42 59.70 -22.81 -32.34
N SER A 43 60.46 -21.71 -32.22
CA SER A 43 60.08 -20.56 -31.38
C SER A 43 58.74 -19.94 -31.80
N ASN A 44 58.48 -19.81 -33.10
CA ASN A 44 57.21 -19.29 -33.60
C ASN A 44 56.05 -20.29 -33.36
N HIS A 45 56.31 -21.59 -33.49
CA HIS A 45 55.33 -22.64 -33.22
C HIS A 45 54.98 -22.74 -31.72
N GLU A 46 55.98 -22.67 -30.83
CA GLU A 46 55.79 -22.61 -29.37
C GLU A 46 54.99 -21.37 -28.96
N LYS A 47 55.27 -20.19 -29.54
CA LYS A 47 54.46 -18.99 -29.33
C LYS A 47 53.00 -19.18 -29.75
N ARG A 48 52.75 -19.87 -30.85
CA ARG A 48 51.39 -20.18 -31.33
C ARG A 48 50.67 -21.15 -30.40
N ILE A 49 51.34 -22.20 -29.92
CA ILE A 49 50.79 -23.14 -28.94
C ILE A 49 50.42 -22.41 -27.64
N LYS A 50 51.32 -21.58 -27.11
CA LYS A 50 51.08 -20.80 -25.90
C LYS A 50 49.86 -19.89 -26.05
N LYS A 51 49.75 -19.19 -27.19
CA LYS A 51 48.60 -18.34 -27.49
C LYS A 51 47.30 -19.15 -27.59
N LEU A 52 47.34 -20.36 -28.16
CA LEU A 52 46.18 -21.25 -28.21
C LEU A 52 45.76 -21.74 -26.82
N GLU A 53 46.71 -22.04 -25.94
CA GLU A 53 46.43 -22.41 -24.54
C GLU A 53 45.82 -21.25 -23.75
N GLU A 54 46.35 -20.03 -23.94
CA GLU A 54 45.80 -18.80 -23.36
C GLU A 54 44.35 -18.57 -23.83
N LEU A 55 44.10 -18.62 -25.14
CA LEU A 55 42.76 -18.49 -25.71
C LEU A 55 41.81 -19.58 -25.19
N LYS A 56 42.29 -20.83 -25.07
CA LYS A 56 41.49 -21.93 -24.50
C LYS A 56 41.12 -21.66 -23.04
N SER A 57 42.04 -21.11 -22.26
CA SER A 57 41.79 -20.70 -20.87
C SER A 57 40.76 -19.58 -20.79
N GLU A 58 40.88 -18.56 -21.64
CA GLU A 58 39.92 -17.45 -21.72
C GLU A 58 38.53 -17.92 -22.12
N ILE A 59 38.41 -18.77 -23.15
CA ILE A 59 37.13 -19.36 -23.55
C ILE A 59 36.49 -20.12 -22.39
N GLN A 60 37.28 -20.86 -21.61
CA GLN A 60 36.76 -21.60 -20.46
C GLN A 60 36.27 -20.65 -19.36
N LYS A 61 36.97 -19.54 -19.10
CA LYS A 61 36.50 -18.50 -18.16
C LYS A 61 35.20 -17.88 -18.63
N CYS A 62 35.10 -17.49 -19.90
CA CYS A 62 33.89 -16.91 -20.47
C CYS A 62 32.70 -17.87 -20.38
N LYS A 63 32.90 -19.17 -20.57
CA LYS A 63 31.83 -20.18 -20.39
C LYS A 63 31.33 -20.21 -18.95
N ILE A 64 32.23 -20.25 -17.97
CA ILE A 64 31.86 -20.26 -16.55
C ILE A 64 31.08 -18.98 -16.19
N GLU A 65 31.57 -17.82 -16.61
CA GLU A 65 30.90 -16.54 -16.32
C GLU A 65 29.51 -16.45 -16.97
N ARG A 66 29.38 -16.92 -18.21
CA ARG A 66 28.07 -17.02 -18.88
C ARG A 66 27.11 -17.92 -18.10
N ASP A 67 27.57 -19.08 -17.63
CA ASP A 67 26.74 -20.02 -16.90
C ASP A 67 26.31 -19.45 -15.53
N GLU A 68 27.21 -18.75 -14.83
CA GLU A 68 26.90 -18.01 -13.60
C GLU A 68 25.83 -16.91 -13.85
N LEU A 69 25.99 -16.12 -14.92
CA LEU A 69 25.04 -15.08 -15.29
C LEU A 69 23.67 -15.65 -15.69
N SER A 70 23.64 -16.78 -16.40
CA SER A 70 22.39 -17.46 -16.75
C SER A 70 21.63 -17.89 -15.49
N GLN A 71 22.34 -18.46 -14.50
CA GLN A 71 21.72 -18.86 -13.24
C GLN A 71 21.17 -17.68 -12.44
N ILE A 72 21.91 -16.55 -12.40
CA ILE A 72 21.42 -15.33 -11.75
C ILE A 72 20.15 -14.84 -12.44
N LEU A 73 20.14 -14.83 -13.78
CA LEU A 73 18.99 -14.38 -14.56
C LEU A 73 17.77 -15.29 -14.33
N ASP A 74 17.97 -16.60 -14.36
CA ASP A 74 16.89 -17.57 -14.11
C ASP A 74 16.29 -17.40 -12.71
N LEU A 75 17.11 -17.23 -11.67
CA LEU A 75 16.64 -16.98 -10.30
C LEU A 75 15.85 -15.67 -10.20
N TYR A 76 16.34 -14.60 -10.83
CA TYR A 76 15.70 -13.29 -10.75
C TYR A 76 14.38 -13.24 -11.55
N VAL A 77 14.36 -13.80 -12.75
CA VAL A 77 13.20 -13.78 -13.65
C VAL A 77 12.17 -14.82 -13.24
N ASN A 78 12.57 -16.09 -13.11
CA ASN A 78 11.63 -17.19 -12.96
C ASN A 78 11.05 -17.28 -11.55
N ASP A 79 11.86 -17.01 -10.51
CA ASP A 79 11.40 -17.16 -9.12
C ASP A 79 11.06 -15.83 -8.46
N GLY A 80 11.87 -14.79 -8.68
CA GLY A 80 11.67 -13.49 -8.04
C GLY A 80 10.55 -12.68 -8.70
N LEU A 81 10.75 -12.30 -9.95
CA LEU A 81 9.84 -11.41 -10.66
C LEU A 81 8.48 -12.05 -10.93
N ASN A 82 8.46 -13.30 -11.38
CA ASN A 82 7.19 -13.99 -11.66
C ASN A 82 6.32 -14.14 -10.41
N TYR A 83 6.90 -14.48 -9.25
CA TYR A 83 6.12 -14.57 -8.02
C TYR A 83 5.52 -13.21 -7.63
N ARG A 84 6.32 -12.15 -7.68
CA ARG A 84 5.87 -10.79 -7.35
C ARG A 84 4.76 -10.31 -8.30
N LEU A 85 4.91 -10.57 -9.60
CA LEU A 85 3.95 -10.11 -10.61
C LEU A 85 2.68 -10.95 -10.66
N ASN A 86 2.79 -12.27 -10.50
CA ASN A 86 1.66 -13.18 -10.70
C ASN A 86 0.94 -13.55 -9.39
N VAL A 87 1.58 -13.37 -8.23
CA VAL A 87 1.02 -13.73 -6.93
C VAL A 87 0.86 -12.51 -6.03
N GLU A 88 1.95 -11.82 -5.69
CA GLU A 88 1.88 -10.70 -4.73
C GLU A 88 1.06 -9.52 -5.27
N LEU A 89 1.31 -9.12 -6.52
CA LEU A 89 0.66 -7.95 -7.11
C LEU A 89 -0.86 -8.12 -7.24
N PRO A 90 -1.42 -9.26 -7.72
CA PRO A 90 -2.86 -9.47 -7.74
C PRO A 90 -3.49 -9.51 -6.34
N VAL A 91 -2.80 -10.10 -5.35
CA VAL A 91 -3.27 -10.11 -3.96
C VAL A 91 -3.33 -8.68 -3.41
N LEU A 92 -2.26 -7.89 -3.61
CA LEU A 92 -2.22 -6.50 -3.16
C LEU A 92 -3.28 -5.66 -3.86
N LYS A 93 -3.48 -5.87 -5.18
CA LYS A 93 -4.50 -5.18 -5.96
C LYS A 93 -5.92 -5.48 -5.44
N SER A 94 -6.24 -6.75 -5.20
CA SER A 94 -7.57 -7.13 -4.68
C SER A 94 -7.82 -6.59 -3.27
N GLN A 95 -6.81 -6.60 -2.40
CA GLN A 95 -6.90 -5.98 -1.07
C GLN A 95 -7.14 -4.46 -1.16
N HIS A 96 -6.46 -3.79 -2.08
CA HIS A 96 -6.66 -2.36 -2.31
C HIS A 96 -8.08 -2.06 -2.82
N GLU A 97 -8.55 -2.80 -3.82
CA GLU A 97 -9.91 -2.66 -4.38
C GLU A 97 -10.99 -2.87 -3.31
N MET A 98 -10.83 -3.90 -2.46
CA MET A 98 -11.73 -4.15 -1.34
C MET A 98 -11.76 -2.98 -0.36
N ARG A 99 -10.59 -2.45 0.02
CA ARG A 99 -10.49 -1.29 0.92
C ARG A 99 -11.15 -0.05 0.33
N MET A 100 -10.98 0.19 -0.98
CA MET A 100 -11.62 1.31 -1.67
C MET A 100 -13.15 1.17 -1.67
N MET A 101 -13.66 -0.04 -1.87
CA MET A 101 -15.09 -0.32 -1.80
C MET A 101 -15.66 -0.02 -0.40
N ASP A 102 -14.97 -0.45 0.66
CA ASP A 102 -15.39 -0.19 2.04
C ASP A 102 -15.37 1.30 2.38
N MET A 103 -14.32 2.01 1.95
CA MET A 103 -14.24 3.48 2.10
C MET A 103 -15.40 4.18 1.38
N HIS A 104 -15.76 3.71 0.18
CA HIS A 104 -16.87 4.28 -0.57
C HIS A 104 -18.22 4.04 0.15
N LYS A 105 -18.47 2.83 0.65
CA LYS A 105 -19.66 2.52 1.46
C LYS A 105 -19.75 3.40 2.71
N MET A 106 -18.62 3.57 3.41
CA MET A 106 -18.56 4.44 4.59
C MET A 106 -18.87 5.89 4.22
N THR A 107 -18.31 6.39 3.12
CA THR A 107 -18.55 7.76 2.63
C THR A 107 -20.03 7.98 2.31
N ASN A 108 -20.68 7.02 1.65
CA ASN A 108 -22.11 7.09 1.34
C ASN A 108 -22.95 7.08 2.63
N SER A 109 -22.63 6.19 3.58
CA SER A 109 -23.32 6.14 4.88
C SER A 109 -23.18 7.43 5.70
N ILE A 110 -22.01 8.08 5.66
CA ILE A 110 -21.80 9.39 6.30
C ILE A 110 -22.67 10.44 5.60
N SER A 111 -22.70 10.44 4.27
CA SER A 111 -23.48 11.40 3.48
C SER A 111 -24.98 11.28 3.78
N ASP A 112 -25.52 10.06 3.82
CA ASP A 112 -26.91 9.78 4.16
C ASP A 112 -27.26 10.23 5.60
N THR A 113 -26.33 10.01 6.54
CA THR A 113 -26.53 10.42 7.94
C THR A 113 -26.53 11.94 8.07
N VAL A 114 -25.64 12.63 7.36
CA VAL A 114 -25.60 14.10 7.32
C VAL A 114 -26.89 14.66 6.75
N GLU A 115 -27.45 14.05 5.69
CA GLU A 115 -28.70 14.53 5.10
C GLU A 115 -29.88 14.37 6.07
N LYS A 116 -30.02 13.20 6.70
CA LYS A 116 -31.03 12.97 7.75
C LYS A 116 -30.89 13.95 8.91
N TYR A 117 -29.65 14.29 9.28
CA TYR A 117 -29.40 15.27 10.34
C TYR A 117 -29.87 16.67 9.95
N LYS A 118 -29.69 17.09 8.69
CA LYS A 118 -30.25 18.37 8.19
C LYS A 118 -31.77 18.39 8.26
N GLU A 119 -32.43 17.31 7.83
CA GLU A 119 -33.89 17.18 7.94
C GLU A 119 -34.36 17.31 9.39
N LEU A 120 -33.66 16.65 10.32
CA LEU A 120 -33.98 16.71 11.75
C LEU A 120 -33.84 18.14 12.31
N ILE A 121 -32.81 18.89 11.89
CA ILE A 121 -32.66 20.30 12.27
C ILE A 121 -33.86 21.13 11.78
N GLN A 122 -34.32 20.92 10.55
CA GLN A 122 -35.46 21.65 9.99
C GLN A 122 -36.76 21.35 10.76
N VAL A 123 -37.00 20.08 11.09
CA VAL A 123 -38.17 19.67 11.89
C VAL A 123 -38.08 20.28 13.29
N ASN A 124 -36.91 20.24 13.93
CA ASN A 124 -36.71 20.80 15.27
C ASN A 124 -36.94 22.33 15.28
N ASN A 125 -36.45 23.05 14.27
CA ASN A 125 -36.70 24.47 14.12
C ASN A 125 -38.20 24.78 13.95
N SER A 126 -38.91 23.97 13.14
CA SER A 126 -40.35 24.11 12.97
C SER A 126 -41.11 23.90 14.28
N TYR A 127 -40.70 22.91 15.07
CA TYR A 127 -41.25 22.66 16.41
C TYR A 127 -41.00 23.85 17.34
N HIS A 128 -39.78 24.38 17.38
CA HIS A 128 -39.43 25.55 18.18
C HIS A 128 -40.30 26.77 17.83
N ILE A 129 -40.49 27.05 16.53
CA ILE A 129 -41.35 28.15 16.07
C ILE A 129 -42.79 27.95 16.55
N ARG A 130 -43.32 26.73 16.42
CA ARG A 130 -44.69 26.41 16.88
C ARG A 130 -44.84 26.59 18.38
N CYS A 131 -43.88 26.12 19.18
CA CYS A 131 -43.88 26.31 20.62
C CYS A 131 -43.85 27.78 21.01
N PHE A 132 -43.05 28.60 20.33
CA PHE A 132 -43.01 30.04 20.56
C PHE A 132 -44.38 30.70 20.32
N HIS A 133 -45.04 30.37 19.21
CA HIS A 133 -46.38 30.89 18.91
C HIS A 133 -47.41 30.48 19.95
N LEU A 134 -47.45 29.20 20.32
CA LEU A 134 -48.38 28.68 21.33
C LEU A 134 -48.18 29.37 22.69
N LEU A 135 -46.92 29.62 23.09
CA LEU A 135 -46.62 30.32 24.32
C LEU A 135 -47.12 31.78 24.28
N SER A 136 -46.94 32.46 23.14
CA SER A 136 -47.45 33.81 22.94
C SER A 136 -48.98 33.86 23.03
N GLU A 137 -49.68 32.96 22.33
CA GLU A 137 -51.14 32.84 22.38
C GLU A 137 -51.63 32.57 23.81
N PHE A 138 -50.98 31.66 24.53
CA PHE A 138 -51.32 31.36 25.92
C PHE A 138 -51.17 32.58 26.84
N CYS A 139 -50.09 33.33 26.69
CA CYS A 139 -49.88 34.58 27.45
C CYS A 139 -50.96 35.62 27.15
N GLN A 140 -51.34 35.77 25.88
CA GLN A 140 -52.42 36.68 25.48
C GLN A 140 -53.77 36.25 26.07
N LEU A 141 -54.11 34.96 25.96
CA LEU A 141 -55.35 34.42 26.51
C LEU A 141 -55.43 34.61 28.02
N LYS A 142 -54.32 34.34 28.73
CA LYS A 142 -54.22 34.57 30.19
C LYS A 142 -54.46 36.03 30.56
N ASN A 143 -53.93 36.97 29.80
CA ASN A 143 -54.18 38.40 30.02
C ASN A 143 -55.64 38.77 29.76
N ASN A 144 -56.24 38.26 28.68
CA ASN A 144 -57.64 38.51 28.35
C ASN A 144 -58.59 37.96 29.43
N VAL A 145 -58.35 36.73 29.91
CA VAL A 145 -59.11 36.15 31.03
C VAL A 145 -58.99 37.04 32.27
N ARG A 146 -57.79 37.53 32.59
CA ARG A 146 -57.58 38.43 33.73
C ARG A 146 -58.37 39.74 33.57
N LEU A 147 -58.39 40.33 32.38
CA LEU A 147 -59.16 41.56 32.10
C LEU A 147 -60.66 41.31 32.26
N LEU A 148 -61.20 40.26 31.64
CA LEU A 148 -62.61 39.90 31.74
C LEU A 148 -63.05 39.60 33.17
N MET A 149 -62.21 38.93 33.97
CA MET A 149 -62.51 38.70 35.39
C MET A 149 -62.61 40.02 36.17
N ASN A 150 -61.74 41.00 35.87
CA ASN A 150 -61.79 42.31 36.51
C ASN A 150 -63.02 43.11 36.08
N GLU A 151 -63.39 43.05 34.80
CA GLU A 151 -64.61 43.68 34.27
C GLU A 151 -65.87 43.09 34.89
N ASN A 152 -65.98 41.76 34.91
CA ASN A 152 -67.10 41.07 35.58
C ASN A 152 -67.20 41.44 37.06
N ARG A 153 -66.06 41.58 37.76
CA ARG A 153 -66.07 42.01 39.16
C ARG A 153 -66.62 43.43 39.32
N LYS A 154 -66.30 44.36 38.41
CA LYS A 154 -66.86 45.73 38.43
C LYS A 154 -68.36 45.72 38.17
N LEU A 155 -68.80 44.99 37.14
CA LEU A 155 -70.23 44.87 36.81
C LEU A 155 -71.05 44.28 37.97
N LEU A 156 -70.51 43.30 38.69
CA LEU A 156 -71.17 42.75 39.88
C LEU A 156 -71.33 43.79 41.00
N VAL A 157 -70.33 44.65 41.22
CA VAL A 157 -70.41 45.74 42.20
C VAL A 157 -71.46 46.77 41.79
N GLU A 158 -71.44 47.22 40.53
CA GLU A 158 -72.43 48.16 39.99
C GLU A 158 -73.86 47.59 40.11
N GLN A 159 -74.04 46.31 39.83
CA GLN A 159 -75.34 45.64 39.96
C GLN A 159 -75.82 45.61 41.42
N SER A 160 -74.93 45.33 42.38
CA SER A 160 -75.30 45.34 43.80
C SER A 160 -75.65 46.74 44.31
N ASP A 161 -74.94 47.78 43.86
CA ASP A 161 -75.21 49.17 44.25
C ASP A 161 -76.57 49.65 43.72
N LEU A 162 -76.91 49.26 42.48
CA LEU A 162 -78.23 49.53 41.89
C LEU A 162 -79.35 48.81 42.64
N GLN A 163 -79.15 47.55 43.03
CA GLN A 163 -80.14 46.79 43.82
C GLN A 163 -80.32 47.34 45.24
N ALA A 164 -79.28 47.87 45.86
CA ALA A 164 -79.36 48.50 47.18
C ALA A 164 -80.03 49.89 47.16
N SER A 165 -80.20 50.48 45.97
CA SER A 165 -80.83 51.79 45.76
C SER A 165 -82.31 51.72 45.38
N LEU A 166 -82.89 50.51 45.29
CA LEU A 166 -84.31 50.21 45.05
C LEU A 166 -84.99 49.74 46.34
#